data_AF-V4B954-F1
#
_entry.id   AF-V4B954-F1
#
_cell.length_a   1.000
_cell.length_b   1.000
_cell.length_c   1.000
_cell.angle_alpha   90.00
_cell.angle_beta   90.00
_cell.angle_gamma   90.00
#
_symmetry.space_group_name_H-M   'P 1'
#
loop_
_entity.id
_entity.type
_entity.pdbx_description
1 polymer ?
#
loop_
_entity_poly.entity_id
_entity_poly.type
_entity_poly.pdbx_seq_one_letter_code
_entity_poly.pdbx_strand_id
1 'polypeptide(L)'
;MSIAEWYKTATSGLAKYQQEEITKEEVKYQEERKVIMTKIKDQINELETKFKTSGKLQFLEFVYKNYPPKNKKHKLAEIPYIPELQQIKKFYQKVVVHYHPDKVDIKKHGMEWKVLSEEIVKILTRQYEHYKGF
;
A
#
# COMPACT_ATOMS: atom_id res chain seq x y z
N MET A 1 -1.73 -41.74 -24.82
CA MET A 1 -1.57 -40.68 -23.82
C MET A 1 -1.11 -41.33 -22.52
N SER A 2 0.10 -41.01 -22.07
CA SER A 2 0.67 -41.54 -20.82
C SER A 2 0.11 -40.80 -19.59
N ILE A 3 0.26 -41.40 -18.40
CA ILE A 3 -0.11 -40.76 -17.12
C ILE A 3 0.59 -39.41 -16.96
N ALA A 4 1.86 -39.31 -17.36
CA ALA A 4 2.63 -38.07 -17.32
C ALA A 4 2.10 -37.00 -18.30
N GLU A 5 1.69 -37.40 -19.51
CA GLU A 5 1.08 -36.50 -20.50
C GLU A 5 -0.30 -36.00 -20.06
N TRP A 6 -1.12 -36.87 -19.48
CA TRP A 6 -2.42 -36.50 -18.93
C TRP A 6 -2.27 -35.52 -17.76
N TYR A 7 -1.36 -35.80 -16.82
CA TYR A 7 -1.10 -34.93 -15.67
C TYR A 7 -0.59 -33.55 -16.11
N LYS A 8 0.33 -33.49 -17.09
CA LYS A 8 0.84 -32.23 -17.63
C LYS A 8 -0.26 -31.42 -18.33
N THR A 9 -1.13 -32.09 -19.08
CA THR A 9 -2.27 -31.46 -19.75
C THR A 9 -3.27 -30.91 -18.74
N ALA A 10 -3.62 -31.69 -17.71
CA ALA A 10 -4.57 -31.27 -16.67
C ALA A 10 -4.06 -30.08 -15.86
N THR A 11 -2.79 -30.12 -15.41
CA THR A 11 -2.16 -29.01 -14.66
C THR A 11 -2.00 -27.75 -15.50
N SER A 12 -1.64 -27.89 -16.78
CA SER A 12 -1.57 -26.75 -17.71
C SER A 12 -2.94 -26.12 -17.97
N GLY A 13 -3.99 -26.93 -18.10
CA GLY A 13 -5.37 -26.46 -18.23
C GLY A 13 -5.84 -25.69 -17.00
N LEU A 14 -5.57 -26.23 -15.80
CA LEU A 14 -5.90 -25.57 -14.53
C LEU A 14 -5.16 -24.23 -14.37
N ALA A 15 -3.87 -24.20 -14.67
CA ALA A 15 -3.06 -22.98 -14.59
C ALA A 15 -3.57 -21.89 -15.53
N LYS A 16 -3.97 -22.25 -16.76
CA LYS A 16 -4.58 -21.31 -17.71
C LYS A 16 -5.88 -20.72 -17.18
N TYR A 17 -6.77 -21.57 -16.67
CA TYR A 17 -8.04 -21.11 -16.10
C TYR A 17 -7.83 -20.15 -14.92
N GLN A 18 -6.92 -20.50 -14.00
CA GLN A 18 -6.55 -19.62 -12.89
C GLN A 18 -5.99 -18.28 -13.37
N GLN A 19 -5.12 -18.31 -14.38
CA GLN A 19 -4.54 -17.10 -14.96
C GLN A 19 -5.60 -16.22 -15.62
N GLU A 20 -6.57 -16.80 -16.33
CA GLU A 20 -7.67 -16.06 -16.95
C GLU A 20 -8.52 -15.34 -15.90
N GLU A 21 -8.86 -16.01 -14.79
CA GLU A 21 -9.63 -15.41 -13.69
C GLU A 21 -8.86 -14.29 -13.00
N ILE A 22 -7.57 -14.49 -12.69
CA ILE A 22 -6.70 -13.44 -12.13
C ILE A 22 -6.66 -12.23 -13.07
N THR A 23 -6.53 -12.46 -14.38
CA THR A 23 -6.45 -11.39 -15.38
C THR A 23 -7.75 -10.58 -15.41
N LYS A 24 -8.91 -11.24 -15.36
CA LYS A 24 -10.22 -10.56 -15.32
C LYS A 24 -10.37 -9.72 -14.06
N GLU A 25 -10.02 -10.26 -12.89
CA GLU A 25 -10.07 -9.53 -11.62
C GLU A 25 -9.13 -8.32 -11.64
N GLU A 26 -7.93 -8.48 -12.17
CA GLU A 26 -6.95 -7.41 -12.25
C GLU A 26 -7.38 -6.31 -13.22
N VAL A 27 -7.92 -6.65 -14.39
CA VAL A 27 -8.50 -5.67 -15.33
C VAL A 27 -9.62 -4.87 -14.66
N LYS A 28 -10.57 -5.56 -14.02
CA LYS A 28 -11.67 -4.91 -13.30
C LYS A 28 -11.15 -3.99 -12.19
N TYR A 29 -10.17 -4.46 -11.42
CA TYR A 29 -9.51 -3.65 -10.39
C TYR A 29 -8.87 -2.39 -10.98
N GLN A 30 -8.15 -2.50 -12.11
CA GLN A 30 -7.50 -1.35 -12.74
C GLN A 30 -8.53 -0.32 -13.25
N GLU A 31 -9.66 -0.75 -13.77
CA GLU A 31 -10.74 0.14 -14.21
C GLU A 31 -11.36 0.90 -13.03
N GLU A 32 -11.73 0.18 -11.96
CA GLU A 32 -12.27 0.79 -10.74
C GLU A 32 -11.25 1.76 -10.11
N ARG A 33 -9.97 1.34 -10.07
CA ARG A 33 -8.88 2.15 -9.54
C ARG A 33 -8.70 3.44 -10.32
N LYS A 34 -8.82 3.44 -11.66
CA LYS A 34 -8.72 4.68 -12.47
C LYS A 34 -9.78 5.70 -12.06
N VAL A 35 -11.02 5.27 -11.86
CA VAL A 35 -12.12 6.15 -11.43
C VAL A 35 -11.83 6.71 -10.05
N ILE A 36 -11.41 5.87 -9.11
CA ILE A 36 -11.07 6.27 -7.74
C ILE A 36 -9.90 7.26 -7.74
N MET A 37 -8.84 6.99 -8.50
CA MET A 37 -7.66 7.85 -8.61
C MET A 37 -8.01 9.28 -9.02
N THR A 38 -9.01 9.46 -9.88
CA THR A 38 -9.51 10.79 -10.24
C THR A 38 -10.16 11.50 -9.05
N LYS A 39 -10.93 10.78 -8.23
CA LYS A 39 -11.61 11.35 -7.04
C LYS A 39 -10.64 11.74 -5.94
N ILE A 40 -9.63 10.91 -5.69
CA ILE A 40 -8.66 11.11 -4.61
C ILE A 40 -7.41 11.89 -5.05
N LYS A 41 -7.40 12.40 -6.29
CA LYS A 41 -6.25 13.05 -6.91
C LYS A 41 -5.70 14.18 -6.05
N ASP A 42 -6.57 15.02 -5.50
CA ASP A 42 -6.16 16.16 -4.68
C ASP A 42 -5.52 15.72 -3.36
N GLN A 43 -6.03 14.63 -2.75
CA GLN A 43 -5.43 14.03 -1.55
C GLN A 43 -4.04 13.47 -1.84
N ILE A 44 -3.85 12.81 -2.99
CA ILE A 44 -2.55 12.31 -3.43
C ILE A 44 -1.58 13.46 -3.69
N ASN A 45 -2.03 14.51 -4.37
CA ASN A 45 -1.20 15.69 -4.64
C ASN A 45 -0.77 16.37 -3.34
N GLU A 46 -1.67 16.47 -2.35
CA GLU A 46 -1.36 16.99 -1.03
C GLU A 46 -0.32 16.12 -0.32
N LEU A 47 -0.48 14.80 -0.33
CA LEU A 47 0.47 13.85 0.25
C LEU A 47 1.85 13.98 -0.39
N GLU A 48 1.95 14.01 -1.71
CA GLU A 48 3.21 14.19 -2.45
C GLU A 48 3.85 15.56 -2.16
N THR A 49 3.04 16.61 -2.07
CA THR A 49 3.53 17.96 -1.74
C THR A 49 4.08 18.00 -0.32
N LYS A 50 3.35 17.45 0.65
CA LYS A 50 3.79 17.38 2.05
C LYS A 50 5.00 16.49 2.22
N PHE A 51 5.08 15.40 1.46
CA PHE A 51 6.23 14.51 1.45
C PHE A 51 7.51 15.24 1.02
N LYS A 52 7.44 16.09 0.00
CA LYS A 52 8.58 16.87 -0.51
C LYS A 52 8.97 18.05 0.37
N THR A 53 8.01 18.64 1.08
CA THR A 53 8.20 19.91 1.79
C THR A 53 8.40 19.75 3.30
N SER A 54 7.95 18.65 3.89
CA SER A 54 8.00 18.44 5.35
C SER A 54 9.25 17.67 5.75
N GLY A 55 9.67 17.82 7.01
CA GLY A 55 10.62 16.89 7.60
C GLY A 55 10.08 15.46 7.59
N LYS A 56 10.98 14.47 7.53
CA LYS A 56 10.63 13.04 7.42
C LYS A 56 9.61 12.59 8.48
N LEU A 57 9.82 12.96 9.74
CA LEU A 57 8.88 12.57 10.81
C LEU A 57 7.63 13.45 10.86
N GLN A 58 7.73 14.73 10.48
CA GLN A 58 6.58 15.62 10.33
C GLN A 58 5.61 15.11 9.27
N PHE A 59 6.13 14.50 8.20
CA PHE A 59 5.29 13.84 7.20
C PHE A 59 4.50 12.68 7.81
N LEU A 60 5.11 11.86 8.67
CA LEU A 60 4.39 10.78 9.35
C LEU A 60 3.28 11.32 10.26
N GLU A 61 3.55 12.39 11.01
CA GLU A 61 2.53 13.06 11.83
C GLU A 61 1.38 13.61 10.99
N PHE A 62 1.70 14.25 9.86
CA PHE A 62 0.72 14.74 8.91
C PHE A 62 -0.18 13.63 8.38
N VAL A 63 0.39 12.47 8.02
CA VAL A 63 -0.38 11.31 7.54
C VAL A 63 -1.35 10.82 8.61
N TYR A 64 -0.93 10.66 9.86
CA TYR A 64 -1.81 10.19 10.94
C TYR A 64 -2.92 11.19 11.30
N LYS A 65 -2.62 12.48 11.20
CA LYS A 65 -3.58 13.53 11.51
C LYS A 65 -4.71 13.59 10.48
N ASN A 66 -4.36 13.56 9.20
CA ASN A 66 -5.33 13.78 8.11
C ASN A 66 -5.91 12.47 7.57
N TYR A 67 -5.17 11.37 7.68
CA TYR A 67 -5.54 10.07 7.14
C TYR A 67 -5.40 8.98 8.21
N PRO A 68 -6.06 9.08 9.38
CA PRO A 68 -5.82 8.17 10.49
C PRO A 68 -6.04 6.69 10.11
N PRO A 69 -5.19 5.76 10.59
CA PRO A 69 -5.37 4.33 10.32
C PRO A 69 -6.71 3.84 10.84
N LYS A 70 -7.37 2.95 10.10
CA LYS A 70 -8.70 2.44 10.50
C LYS A 70 -8.66 1.50 11.70
N ASN A 71 -7.53 0.84 11.94
CA ASN A 71 -7.30 0.09 13.18
C ASN A 71 -6.94 1.06 14.31
N LYS A 72 -7.84 1.21 15.29
CA LYS A 72 -7.66 2.12 16.44
C LYS A 72 -6.42 1.82 17.30
N LYS A 73 -5.85 0.61 17.21
CA LYS A 73 -4.60 0.24 17.89
C LYS A 73 -3.36 0.80 17.19
N HIS A 74 -3.46 1.14 15.91
CA HIS A 74 -2.36 1.70 15.13
C HIS A 74 -2.20 3.18 15.47
N LYS A 75 -1.28 3.48 16.37
CA LYS A 75 -0.87 4.84 16.72
C LYS A 75 0.57 5.08 16.31
N LEU A 76 0.88 6.32 15.93
CA LEU A 76 2.26 6.75 15.76
C LEU A 76 2.92 6.71 17.14
N ALA A 77 4.09 6.08 17.23
CA ALA A 77 4.85 6.07 18.48
C ALA A 77 5.46 7.46 18.70
N GLU A 78 5.77 7.78 19.96
CA GLU A 78 6.39 9.06 20.32
C GLU A 78 7.71 9.24 19.56
N ILE A 79 7.81 10.39 18.89
CA ILE A 79 8.97 10.73 18.09
C ILE A 79 10.01 11.39 19.01
N PRO A 80 11.23 10.86 19.10
CA PRO A 80 12.28 11.51 19.88
C PRO A 80 12.66 12.86 19.26
N TYR A 81 13.07 13.82 20.10
CA TYR A 81 13.42 15.18 19.69
C TYR A 81 14.53 15.22 18.62
N ILE A 82 15.52 14.31 18.73
CA ILE A 82 16.58 14.12 17.74
C ILE A 82 16.63 12.63 17.38
N PRO A 83 15.92 12.21 16.32
CA PRO A 83 15.87 10.81 15.92
C PRO A 83 17.14 10.40 15.15
N GLU A 84 17.71 9.25 15.52
CA GLU A 84 18.74 8.61 14.71
C GLU A 84 18.16 8.02 13.42
N LEU A 85 19.01 7.85 12.40
CA LEU A 85 18.60 7.29 11.11
C LEU A 85 17.89 5.92 11.24
N GLN A 86 18.41 5.05 12.11
CA GLN A 86 17.81 3.74 12.38
C GLN A 86 16.42 3.85 13.00
N GLN A 87 16.18 4.85 13.85
CA GLN A 87 14.87 5.10 14.45
C GLN A 87 13.89 5.59 13.38
N ILE A 88 14.30 6.54 12.54
CA ILE A 88 13.49 7.02 11.41
C ILE A 88 13.08 5.84 10.51
N LYS A 89 14.03 4.98 10.15
CA LYS A 89 13.77 3.78 9.36
C LYS A 89 12.72 2.86 10.01
N LYS A 90 12.84 2.60 11.32
CA LYS A 90 11.87 1.82 12.09
C LYS A 90 10.48 2.45 12.11
N PHE A 91 10.39 3.78 12.25
CA PHE A 91 9.10 4.48 12.16
C PHE A 91 8.45 4.28 10.80
N TYR A 92 9.16 4.53 9.70
CA TYR A 92 8.61 4.33 8.36
C TYR A 92 8.16 2.89 8.11
N GLN A 93 8.97 1.90 8.49
CA GLN A 93 8.60 0.48 8.39
C GLN A 93 7.31 0.18 9.15
N LYS A 94 7.19 0.69 10.38
CA LYS A 94 5.98 0.49 11.21
C LYS A 94 4.76 1.16 10.58
N VAL A 95 4.91 2.37 10.04
CA VAL A 95 3.79 3.07 9.39
C VAL A 95 3.33 2.33 8.13
N VAL A 96 4.24 1.81 7.30
CA VAL A 96 3.89 0.95 6.15
C VAL A 96 3.01 -0.23 6.60
N VAL A 97 3.37 -0.89 7.70
CA VAL A 97 2.58 -2.01 8.26
C VAL A 97 1.20 -1.58 8.75
N HIS A 98 1.05 -0.34 9.22
CA HIS A 98 -0.23 0.19 9.70
C HIS A 98 -1.21 0.53 8.57
N TYR A 99 -0.70 0.92 7.40
CA TYR A 99 -1.47 1.27 6.19
C TYR A 99 -1.44 0.18 5.11
N HIS A 100 -0.89 -1.00 5.39
CA HIS A 100 -0.80 -2.05 4.38
C HIS A 100 -2.18 -2.38 3.79
N PRO A 101 -2.36 -2.34 2.46
CA PRO A 101 -3.66 -2.51 1.81
C PRO A 101 -4.31 -3.86 2.10
N ASP A 102 -3.53 -4.93 2.28
CA ASP A 102 -4.04 -6.26 2.67
C ASP A 102 -4.78 -6.27 4.02
N LYS A 103 -4.53 -5.27 4.87
CA LYS A 103 -5.22 -5.13 6.16
C LYS A 103 -6.47 -4.28 6.06
N VAL A 104 -6.79 -3.76 4.89
CA VAL A 104 -8.00 -2.97 4.65
C VAL A 104 -9.17 -3.91 4.39
N ASP A 105 -10.13 -3.88 5.31
CA ASP A 105 -11.45 -4.43 5.08
C ASP A 105 -12.22 -3.54 4.08
N ILE A 106 -12.22 -3.93 2.80
CA ILE A 106 -12.89 -3.17 1.72
C ILE A 106 -14.40 -3.07 1.98
N LYS A 107 -15.03 -4.09 2.55
CA LYS A 107 -16.48 -4.08 2.82
C LYS A 107 -16.83 -3.01 3.85
N LYS A 108 -15.94 -2.77 4.82
CA LYS A 108 -16.15 -1.81 5.90
C LYS A 108 -15.64 -0.40 5.59
N HIS A 109 -14.54 -0.28 4.85
CA HIS A 109 -13.83 0.99 4.67
C HIS A 109 -13.86 1.51 3.23
N GLY A 110 -14.41 0.72 2.31
CA GLY A 110 -14.56 1.08 0.91
C GLY A 110 -13.27 0.93 0.11
N MET A 111 -13.45 0.85 -1.20
CA MET A 111 -12.36 0.73 -2.16
C MET A 111 -11.49 1.98 -2.22
N GLU A 112 -12.09 3.16 -2.05
CA GLU A 112 -11.36 4.44 -2.02
C GLU A 112 -10.29 4.47 -0.93
N TRP A 113 -10.60 3.94 0.26
CA TRP A 113 -9.62 3.85 1.34
C TRP A 113 -8.50 2.82 1.05
N LYS A 114 -8.82 1.70 0.38
CA LYS A 114 -7.81 0.74 -0.06
C LYS A 114 -6.82 1.40 -1.02
N VAL A 115 -7.30 2.06 -2.07
CA VAL A 115 -6.46 2.73 -3.06
C VAL A 115 -5.64 3.85 -2.41
N LEU A 116 -6.25 4.67 -1.54
CA LEU A 116 -5.52 5.71 -0.82
C LEU A 116 -4.41 5.12 0.07
N SER A 117 -4.68 4.01 0.75
CA SER A 117 -3.69 3.31 1.57
C SER A 117 -2.53 2.77 0.72
N GLU A 118 -2.80 2.25 -0.49
CA GLU A 118 -1.76 1.85 -1.45
C GLU A 118 -0.85 3.03 -1.82
N GLU A 119 -1.42 4.20 -2.10
CA GLU A 119 -0.63 5.38 -2.45
C GLU A 119 0.19 5.92 -1.26
N ILE A 120 -0.39 5.94 -0.05
CA ILE A 120 0.35 6.27 1.17
C ILE A 120 1.53 5.31 1.35
N VAL A 121 1.31 4.00 1.20
CA VAL A 121 2.37 2.98 1.32
C VAL A 121 3.45 3.17 0.25
N LYS A 122 3.10 3.50 -1.00
CA LYS A 122 4.08 3.79 -2.06
C LYS A 122 4.99 4.95 -1.69
N ILE A 123 4.42 6.07 -1.23
CA ILE A 123 5.19 7.25 -0.81
C ILE A 123 6.13 6.91 0.36
N LEU A 124 5.60 6.22 1.38
CA LEU A 124 6.39 5.80 2.55
C LEU A 124 7.51 4.83 2.18
N THR A 125 7.26 3.92 1.24
CA THR A 125 8.23 2.91 0.80
C THR A 125 9.38 3.56 0.04
N ARG A 126 9.10 4.53 -0.84
CA ARG A 126 10.16 5.33 -1.52
C ARG A 126 11.12 5.95 -0.50
N GLN A 127 10.59 6.51 0.58
CA GLN A 127 11.42 7.07 1.65
C GLN A 127 12.18 6.01 2.43
N TYR A 128 11.57 4.85 2.69
CA TYR A 128 12.24 3.73 3.35
C TYR A 128 13.40 3.18 2.52
N GLU A 129 13.24 3.08 1.20
CA GLU A 129 14.28 2.61 0.28
C GLU A 129 15.51 3.53 0.28
N HIS A 130 15.32 4.84 0.38
CA HIS A 130 16.42 5.79 0.59
C HIS A 130 17.26 5.50 1.86
N TYR A 131 16.71 4.81 2.86
CA TYR A 131 17.45 4.37 4.06
C TYR A 131 17.95 2.92 4.01
N LYS A 132 17.61 2.17 2.96
CA LYS A 132 18.08 0.80 2.80
C LYS A 132 19.49 0.75 2.20
N GLY A 133 19.93 1.82 1.54
CA GLY A 133 21.26 1.97 0.93
C GLY A 133 22.33 2.63 1.81
N PHE A 134 22.05 2.90 3.09
CA PHE A 134 23.01 3.36 4.08
C PHE A 134 23.27 2.29 5.13
#